data_AF-A0A3D1TIP3-F1
#
_entry.id   AF-A0A3D1TIP3-F1
#
_cell.length_a   1.000
_cell.length_b   1.000
_cell.length_c   1.000
_cell.angle_alpha   90.00
_cell.angle_beta   90.00
_cell.angle_gamma   90.00
#
_symmetry.space_group_name_H-M   'P 1'
#
loop_
_entity.id
_entity.type
_entity.pdbx_description
1 polymer ?
#
loop_
_entity_poly.entity_id
_entity_poly.type
_entity_poly.pdbx_seq_one_letter_code
_entity_poly.pdbx_strand_id
1 'polypeptide(L)'
;MATSALAAATGEPTPGDASPGVTLAAYYFPNYHPGDSRNRVAKGEGWSEWELVKEARPRFPGHQQPRVPLWGYEDESDPRAMERKIQAAADHGIDAFIFDWYYYDDGPFLEKAIDEGYLGAENNDRVKFALMWANHDWLEIHPYKKDTPYKVLYPGRTSQAGFRQMTRVAIHQYFSQPSYWRIDGKPYFSIYEINTLMESFGSVEATRNALDQFREDAKQAGLPGLHLNAVIWGTPVLPTEKTPVDPAKIVNELGFDSVTSYVWIHHVPLNDRETDFNWVKDQYMTYWERAATTFDVPYYPNLSVGWDSSPRAFQEDEFGNTGYPFTNLIVNNPPERFGAALNEMLAKARTLSTAEPIITINCWNEWTEGSYLEPDTTHGLGYLEAIRNQFSPALTNTVELPAPGAIHPFDLQCEHLADPVGIDAAQPRLSWKLAGTGRDQSQTAFQIVVASSPALLSPERADLWDSGVQKSDRNRLIPYSGAPLRTPGQTCFWRVRVWDDLHRASDWSEPGEWTMAAVGSEPWSASWILAPDDRPLLKGPEEF
;
A
#
# COMPACT_ATOMS: atom_id res chain seq x y z
N MET A 1 -35.28 52.55 -14.56
CA MET A 1 -34.34 53.04 -13.54
C MET A 1 -34.84 52.62 -12.17
N ALA A 2 -33.97 51.97 -11.39
CA ALA A 2 -33.97 51.80 -9.92
C ALA A 2 -35.17 51.08 -9.27
N THR A 3 -35.03 50.10 -8.37
CA THR A 3 -33.87 49.45 -7.73
C THR A 3 -34.41 48.18 -7.06
N SER A 4 -33.82 47.03 -7.36
CA SER A 4 -34.04 45.76 -6.66
C SER A 4 -33.10 45.69 -5.46
N ALA A 5 -33.63 45.35 -4.29
CA ALA A 5 -32.86 44.94 -3.12
C ALA A 5 -33.42 43.57 -2.69
N LEU A 6 -32.78 42.49 -3.14
CA LEU A 6 -32.97 41.17 -2.54
C LEU A 6 -31.87 40.98 -1.49
N ALA A 7 -32.30 40.77 -0.25
CA ALA A 7 -31.46 40.27 0.82
C ALA A 7 -30.96 38.86 0.46
N ALA A 8 -29.65 38.66 0.56
CA ALA A 8 -29.02 37.35 0.44
C ALA A 8 -29.38 36.51 1.67
N ALA A 9 -30.22 35.51 1.49
CA ALA A 9 -30.38 34.42 2.45
C ALA A 9 -29.21 33.45 2.24
N THR A 10 -28.35 33.34 3.24
CA THR A 10 -27.34 32.28 3.37
C THR A 10 -28.07 30.96 3.65
N GLY A 11 -28.37 30.20 2.60
CA GLY A 11 -28.81 28.81 2.72
C GLY A 11 -27.59 27.91 2.88
N GLU A 12 -27.53 27.16 3.99
CA GLU A 12 -26.62 26.01 4.12
C GLU A 12 -26.89 25.00 3.00
N PRO A 13 -25.87 24.31 2.47
CA PRO A 13 -26.09 23.27 1.48
C PRO A 13 -26.85 22.11 2.10
N THR A 14 -28.02 21.79 1.53
CA THR A 14 -28.77 20.57 1.81
C THR A 14 -27.89 19.34 1.50
N PRO A 15 -27.82 18.31 2.37
CA PRO A 15 -27.10 17.08 2.07
C PRO A 15 -27.92 16.24 1.08
N GLY A 16 -27.54 16.32 -0.19
CA GLY A 16 -28.20 15.60 -1.27
C GLY A 16 -27.66 16.05 -2.62
N ASP A 17 -26.41 15.67 -2.89
CA ASP A 17 -25.81 15.46 -4.23
C ASP A 17 -24.28 15.26 -4.13
N ALA A 18 -23.83 14.46 -3.14
CA ALA A 18 -22.50 13.87 -3.22
C ALA A 18 -22.62 12.59 -4.04
N SER A 19 -21.97 12.53 -5.20
CA SER A 19 -21.69 11.24 -5.86
C SER A 19 -21.08 10.30 -4.80
N PRO A 20 -21.55 9.05 -4.67
CA PRO A 20 -21.05 8.15 -3.64
C PRO A 20 -19.52 8.01 -3.79
N GLY A 21 -18.80 8.09 -2.67
CA GLY A 21 -17.36 7.86 -2.65
C GLY A 21 -17.05 6.47 -3.23
N VAL A 22 -15.99 6.37 -4.04
CA VAL A 22 -15.50 5.07 -4.53
C VAL A 22 -14.77 4.39 -3.38
N THR A 23 -15.17 3.17 -3.05
CA THR A 23 -14.49 2.36 -2.02
C THR A 23 -13.22 1.76 -2.59
N LEU A 24 -12.10 1.91 -1.88
CA LEU A 24 -10.82 1.26 -2.17
C LEU A 24 -10.57 0.10 -1.21
N ALA A 25 -10.53 -1.12 -1.75
CA ALA A 25 -10.30 -2.34 -0.98
C ALA A 25 -9.02 -3.05 -1.42
N ALA A 26 -8.03 -3.17 -0.55
CA ALA A 26 -6.76 -3.82 -0.87
C ALA A 26 -6.77 -5.30 -0.47
N TYR A 27 -6.35 -6.19 -1.37
CA TYR A 27 -6.08 -7.59 -1.00
C TYR A 27 -4.95 -7.65 0.04
N TYR A 28 -4.97 -8.66 0.90
CA TYR A 28 -4.00 -8.84 1.96
C TYR A 28 -3.57 -10.30 2.03
N PHE A 29 -2.30 -10.57 1.80
CA PHE A 29 -1.74 -11.91 1.81
C PHE A 29 -1.13 -12.25 3.19
N PRO A 30 -1.64 -13.25 3.92
CA PRO A 30 -1.33 -13.43 5.34
C PRO A 30 -0.18 -14.40 5.61
N ASN A 31 0.87 -14.48 4.80
CA ASN A 31 1.99 -15.40 5.01
C ASN A 31 3.27 -14.74 5.56
N TYR A 32 3.13 -13.56 6.17
CA TYR A 32 4.23 -12.76 6.74
C TYR A 32 4.27 -12.81 8.27
N HIS A 33 3.86 -13.93 8.84
CA HIS A 33 4.02 -14.25 10.27
C HIS A 33 4.64 -15.65 10.45
N PRO A 34 5.62 -15.82 11.35
CA PRO A 34 6.14 -17.13 11.71
C PRO A 34 5.16 -17.91 12.60
N GLY A 35 5.49 -19.16 12.91
CA GLY A 35 4.75 -19.92 13.93
C GLY A 35 3.38 -20.48 13.49
N ASP A 36 2.99 -20.34 12.22
CA ASP A 36 1.86 -21.08 11.66
C ASP A 36 2.11 -22.60 11.73
N SER A 37 1.12 -23.36 12.17
CA SER A 37 1.29 -24.80 12.44
C SER A 37 1.73 -25.61 11.22
N ARG A 38 1.23 -25.29 10.03
CA ARG A 38 1.53 -25.99 8.78
C ARG A 38 2.90 -25.58 8.25
N ASN A 39 3.20 -24.28 8.27
CA ASN A 39 4.52 -23.76 7.90
C ASN A 39 5.62 -24.29 8.81
N ARG A 40 5.39 -24.42 10.12
CA ARG A 40 6.36 -25.03 11.04
C ARG A 40 6.73 -26.46 10.67
N VAL A 41 5.74 -27.26 10.26
CA VAL A 41 5.95 -28.64 9.82
C VAL A 41 6.65 -28.68 8.45
N ALA A 42 6.26 -27.82 7.51
CA ALA A 42 6.76 -27.85 6.14
C ALA A 42 8.12 -27.16 5.95
N LYS A 43 8.41 -26.11 6.73
CA LYS A 43 9.50 -25.16 6.50
C LYS A 43 10.32 -24.82 7.76
N GLY A 44 9.79 -25.04 8.96
CA GLY A 44 10.48 -24.83 10.24
C GLY A 44 9.91 -23.70 11.08
N GLU A 45 10.32 -23.63 12.36
CA GLU A 45 9.66 -22.82 13.40
C GLU A 45 9.53 -21.32 13.06
N GLY A 46 10.62 -20.73 12.55
CA GLY A 46 10.70 -19.29 12.27
C GLY A 46 10.37 -18.92 10.83
N TRP A 47 9.87 -19.85 10.02
CA TRP A 47 9.62 -19.57 8.61
C TRP A 47 8.36 -18.73 8.43
N SER A 48 8.52 -17.67 7.65
CA SER A 48 7.45 -16.93 6.99
C SER A 48 7.92 -16.61 5.58
N GLU A 49 7.04 -16.07 4.75
CA GLU A 49 7.40 -15.71 3.38
C GLU A 49 8.44 -14.58 3.29
N TRP A 50 8.71 -13.90 4.41
CA TRP A 50 9.84 -12.97 4.52
C TRP A 50 11.19 -13.61 4.20
N GLU A 51 11.38 -14.90 4.45
CA GLU A 51 12.64 -15.57 4.09
C GLU A 51 12.89 -15.51 2.58
N LEU A 52 11.84 -15.62 1.75
CA LEU A 52 11.98 -15.53 0.29
C LEU A 52 12.34 -14.11 -0.15
N VAL A 53 11.73 -13.10 0.47
CA VAL A 53 12.05 -11.69 0.20
C VAL A 53 13.50 -11.38 0.56
N LYS A 54 13.98 -11.89 1.70
CA LYS A 54 15.36 -11.73 2.17
C LYS A 54 16.38 -12.45 1.29
N GLU A 55 16.02 -13.62 0.77
CA GLU A 55 16.89 -14.43 -0.09
C GLU A 55 16.90 -13.98 -1.55
N ALA A 56 15.92 -13.20 -1.99
CA ALA A 56 15.78 -12.74 -3.37
C ALA A 56 17.03 -11.99 -3.86
N ARG A 57 17.45 -12.28 -5.09
CA ARG A 57 18.62 -11.65 -5.73
C ARG A 57 18.26 -11.13 -7.12
N PRO A 58 18.97 -10.12 -7.64
CA PRO A 58 18.82 -9.70 -9.03
C PRO A 58 18.96 -10.88 -9.99
N ARG A 59 17.93 -11.12 -10.79
CA ARG A 59 17.88 -12.27 -11.72
C ARG A 59 18.54 -11.98 -13.07
N PHE A 60 18.66 -10.71 -13.42
CA PHE A 60 19.30 -10.20 -14.65
C PHE A 60 19.79 -8.76 -14.40
N PRO A 61 20.67 -8.20 -15.26
CA PRO A 61 21.19 -6.84 -15.08
C PRO A 61 20.07 -5.80 -14.99
N GLY A 62 20.12 -4.95 -13.96
CA GLY A 62 19.11 -3.91 -13.71
C GLY A 62 17.89 -4.38 -12.91
N HIS A 63 17.75 -5.68 -12.63
CA HIS A 63 16.65 -6.21 -11.83
C HIS A 63 16.78 -5.79 -10.36
N GLN A 64 15.78 -5.09 -9.82
CA GLN A 64 15.74 -4.64 -8.42
C GLN A 64 15.22 -5.74 -7.48
N GLN A 65 16.15 -6.51 -6.92
CA GLN A 65 15.93 -7.41 -5.78
C GLN A 65 17.18 -7.40 -4.87
N PRO A 66 17.06 -7.68 -3.56
CA PRO A 66 15.81 -7.80 -2.83
C PRO A 66 15.11 -6.44 -2.68
N ARG A 67 13.77 -6.46 -2.65
CA ARG A 67 12.98 -5.31 -2.19
C ARG A 67 12.90 -5.35 -0.66
N VAL A 68 13.08 -4.20 -0.01
CA VAL A 68 13.22 -4.13 1.46
C VAL A 68 12.10 -3.28 2.06
N PRO A 69 11.26 -3.85 2.94
CA PRO A 69 10.22 -3.11 3.66
C PRO A 69 10.80 -2.01 4.54
N LEU A 70 10.21 -0.81 4.50
CA LEU A 70 10.62 0.33 5.29
C LEU A 70 10.42 0.10 6.79
N TRP A 71 9.35 -0.61 7.15
CA TRP A 71 9.03 -0.97 8.54
C TRP A 71 9.76 -2.22 9.03
N GLY A 72 10.57 -2.84 8.19
CA GLY A 72 11.22 -4.11 8.46
C GLY A 72 10.29 -5.31 8.20
N TYR A 73 10.83 -6.50 8.45
CA TYR A 73 10.17 -7.79 8.24
C TYR A 73 9.24 -8.13 9.42
N GLU A 74 8.23 -7.29 9.63
CA GLU A 74 7.34 -7.40 10.80
C GLU A 74 6.46 -8.64 10.76
N ASP A 75 6.20 -9.19 11.95
CA ASP A 75 5.23 -10.26 12.16
C ASP A 75 3.81 -9.66 12.16
N GLU A 76 3.04 -9.95 11.12
CA GLU A 76 1.67 -9.42 10.99
C GLU A 76 0.65 -10.03 11.95
N SER A 77 1.02 -11.08 12.70
CA SER A 77 0.21 -11.57 13.82
C SER A 77 0.40 -10.73 15.09
N ASP A 78 1.41 -9.84 15.15
CA ASP A 78 1.56 -8.85 16.22
C ASP A 78 0.54 -7.71 16.03
N PRO A 79 -0.39 -7.49 16.98
CA PRO A 79 -1.33 -6.38 16.95
C PRO A 79 -0.67 -5.01 16.74
N ARG A 80 0.53 -4.77 17.27
CA ARG A 80 1.22 -3.48 17.13
C ARG A 80 1.74 -3.24 15.71
N ALA A 81 2.19 -4.29 15.04
CA ALA A 81 2.54 -4.21 13.62
C ALA A 81 1.28 -3.93 12.79
N MET A 82 0.19 -4.64 13.07
CA MET A 82 -1.08 -4.44 12.37
C MET A 82 -1.71 -3.07 12.63
N GLU A 83 -1.61 -2.52 13.85
CA GLU A 83 -2.06 -1.16 14.17
C GLU A 83 -1.40 -0.11 13.28
N ARG A 84 -0.09 -0.26 13.02
CA ARG A 84 0.65 0.62 12.11
C ARG A 84 0.14 0.49 10.68
N LYS A 85 -0.12 -0.73 10.22
CA LYS A 85 -0.66 -1.00 8.88
C LYS A 85 -2.05 -0.37 8.71
N ILE A 86 -2.94 -0.60 9.67
CA ILE A 86 -4.30 -0.02 9.69
C ILE A 86 -4.24 1.52 9.74
N GLN A 87 -3.36 2.09 10.57
CA GLN A 87 -3.17 3.53 10.66
C GLN A 87 -2.76 4.12 9.30
N ALA A 88 -1.74 3.53 8.67
CA ALA A 88 -1.26 3.99 7.37
C ALA A 88 -2.31 3.83 6.27
N ALA A 89 -3.01 2.70 6.23
CA ALA A 89 -4.11 2.45 5.29
C ALA A 89 -5.24 3.49 5.43
N ALA A 90 -5.73 3.70 6.66
CA ALA A 90 -6.80 4.65 6.95
C ALA A 90 -6.40 6.10 6.61
N ASP A 91 -5.17 6.51 6.97
CA ASP A 91 -4.69 7.88 6.75
C ASP A 91 -4.47 8.20 5.26
N HIS A 92 -4.45 7.17 4.39
CA HIS A 92 -4.18 7.31 2.96
C HIS A 92 -5.34 6.88 2.07
N GLY A 93 -6.52 6.59 2.64
CA GLY A 93 -7.75 6.38 1.87
C GLY A 93 -7.99 4.93 1.43
N ILE A 94 -7.42 3.94 2.12
CA ILE A 94 -7.86 2.54 2.00
C ILE A 94 -9.03 2.32 2.96
N ASP A 95 -10.15 1.87 2.42
CA ASP A 95 -11.39 1.66 3.18
C ASP A 95 -11.50 0.26 3.76
N ALA A 96 -10.93 -0.74 3.08
CA ALA A 96 -11.01 -2.13 3.49
C ALA A 96 -9.77 -2.97 3.12
N PHE A 97 -9.48 -3.98 3.94
CA PHE A 97 -8.62 -5.11 3.59
C PHE A 97 -9.47 -6.32 3.20
N ILE A 98 -9.12 -6.98 2.11
CA ILE A 98 -9.69 -8.28 1.71
C ILE A 98 -8.61 -9.32 1.97
N PHE A 99 -8.73 -10.04 3.09
CA PHE A 99 -7.74 -11.05 3.44
C PHE A 99 -7.91 -12.30 2.58
N ASP A 100 -6.80 -12.78 2.03
CA ASP A 100 -6.70 -14.12 1.47
C ASP A 100 -6.87 -15.12 2.60
N TRP A 101 -8.04 -15.70 2.70
CA TRP A 101 -8.44 -16.52 3.83
C TRP A 101 -8.40 -17.99 3.43
N TYR A 102 -7.47 -18.74 4.03
CA TYR A 102 -7.27 -20.15 3.77
C TYR A 102 -7.99 -21.01 4.80
N TYR A 103 -8.87 -21.87 4.31
CA TYR A 103 -9.55 -22.86 5.12
C TYR A 103 -9.72 -24.13 4.30
N TYR A 104 -9.16 -25.23 4.83
CA TYR A 104 -9.19 -26.56 4.23
C TYR A 104 -10.07 -27.50 5.07
N ASP A 105 -10.34 -28.70 4.57
CA ASP A 105 -11.17 -29.71 5.26
C ASP A 105 -10.66 -30.06 6.67
N ASP A 106 -9.35 -29.93 6.89
CA ASP A 106 -8.68 -30.20 8.16
C ASP A 106 -8.51 -28.96 9.07
N GLY A 107 -8.94 -27.77 8.62
CA GLY A 107 -8.96 -26.56 9.43
C GLY A 107 -8.36 -25.33 8.74
N PRO A 108 -8.20 -24.21 9.48
CA PRO A 108 -7.64 -22.99 8.95
C PRO A 108 -6.13 -23.12 8.64
N PHE A 109 -5.62 -22.12 7.94
CA PHE A 109 -4.21 -21.93 7.66
C PHE A 109 -3.94 -20.42 7.53
N LEU A 110 -2.85 -19.93 8.11
CA LEU A 110 -2.46 -18.50 8.08
C LEU A 110 -3.46 -17.53 8.74
N GLU A 111 -4.38 -18.02 9.57
CA GLU A 111 -5.46 -17.23 10.16
C GLU A 111 -4.98 -16.16 11.16
N LYS A 112 -3.75 -16.31 11.68
CA LYS A 112 -3.22 -15.44 12.74
C LYS A 112 -3.09 -13.98 12.34
N ALA A 113 -2.84 -13.68 11.07
CA ALA A 113 -2.83 -12.29 10.59
C ALA A 113 -4.17 -11.59 10.86
N ILE A 114 -5.28 -12.33 10.77
CA ILE A 114 -6.61 -11.81 11.09
C ILE A 114 -6.90 -11.96 12.58
N ASP A 115 -6.77 -13.17 13.12
CA ASP A 115 -7.25 -13.54 14.45
C ASP A 115 -6.45 -12.88 15.58
N GLU A 116 -5.12 -12.80 15.42
CA GLU A 116 -4.21 -12.21 16.41
C GLU A 116 -3.85 -10.77 16.00
N GLY A 117 -3.45 -10.55 14.74
CA GLY A 117 -3.03 -9.24 14.23
C GLY A 117 -4.17 -8.23 14.12
N TYR A 118 -5.05 -8.41 13.13
CA TYR A 118 -6.09 -7.41 12.81
C TYR A 118 -7.16 -7.31 13.89
N LEU A 119 -7.71 -8.43 14.38
CA LEU A 119 -8.72 -8.40 15.42
C LEU A 119 -8.14 -8.00 16.79
N GLY A 120 -6.83 -8.17 17.00
CA GLY A 120 -6.13 -7.72 18.19
C GLY A 120 -5.71 -6.25 18.18
N ALA A 121 -5.64 -5.61 17.01
CA ALA A 121 -5.26 -4.21 16.86
C ALA A 121 -6.30 -3.25 17.45
N GLU A 122 -5.87 -2.30 18.28
CA GLU A 122 -6.78 -1.37 18.98
C GLU A 122 -7.56 -0.43 18.02
N ASN A 123 -7.02 -0.19 16.82
CA ASN A 123 -7.58 0.72 15.82
C ASN A 123 -8.26 0.00 14.63
N ASN A 124 -8.62 -1.28 14.78
CA ASN A 124 -9.19 -2.10 13.70
C ASN A 124 -10.57 -1.65 13.17
N ASP A 125 -11.19 -0.65 13.80
CA ASP A 125 -12.42 -0.04 13.33
C ASP A 125 -12.19 0.99 12.22
N ARG A 126 -10.96 1.47 12.04
CA ARG A 126 -10.58 2.52 11.07
C ARG A 126 -10.56 2.06 9.60
N VAL A 127 -10.23 0.80 9.36
CA VAL A 127 -10.24 0.15 8.03
C VAL A 127 -11.05 -1.11 8.18
N LYS A 128 -12.04 -1.35 7.32
CA LYS A 128 -12.87 -2.56 7.39
C LYS A 128 -12.09 -3.79 6.93
N PHE A 129 -12.59 -4.99 7.21
CA PHE A 129 -12.01 -6.21 6.64
C PHE A 129 -13.06 -7.14 6.05
N ALA A 130 -12.67 -7.92 5.06
CA ALA A 130 -13.47 -9.02 4.53
C ALA A 130 -12.61 -10.24 4.21
N LEU A 131 -13.29 -11.34 3.87
CA LEU A 131 -12.63 -12.59 3.51
C LEU A 131 -12.76 -12.84 2.01
N MET A 132 -11.65 -13.23 1.40
CA MET A 132 -11.65 -13.98 0.15
C MET A 132 -11.22 -15.41 0.45
N TRP A 133 -12.12 -16.37 0.29
CA TRP A 133 -11.74 -17.77 0.43
C TRP A 133 -10.82 -18.17 -0.72
N ALA A 134 -9.53 -18.28 -0.40
CA ALA A 134 -8.45 -18.66 -1.31
C ALA A 134 -8.46 -20.19 -1.50
N ASN A 135 -9.53 -20.69 -2.12
CA ASN A 135 -9.88 -22.10 -2.23
C ASN A 135 -9.10 -22.86 -3.31
N HIS A 136 -7.90 -22.40 -3.66
CA HIS A 136 -7.00 -23.09 -4.57
C HIS A 136 -6.12 -24.10 -3.82
N ASP A 137 -5.49 -25.02 -4.56
CA ASP A 137 -4.49 -25.92 -4.00
C ASP A 137 -3.31 -25.12 -3.42
N TRP A 138 -2.87 -25.46 -2.21
CA TRP A 138 -1.61 -24.97 -1.67
C TRP A 138 -0.46 -25.84 -2.16
N LEU A 139 0.45 -25.25 -2.91
CA LEU A 139 1.58 -25.96 -3.52
C LEU A 139 2.88 -25.71 -2.75
N GLU A 140 3.81 -26.65 -2.82
CA GLU A 140 5.18 -26.49 -2.35
C GLU A 140 6.00 -25.62 -3.34
N ILE A 141 5.68 -24.34 -3.42
CA ILE A 141 6.27 -23.37 -4.39
C ILE A 141 6.96 -22.17 -3.74
N HIS A 142 7.20 -22.24 -2.43
CA HIS A 142 7.76 -21.15 -1.61
C HIS A 142 9.11 -21.58 -0.98
N PRO A 143 10.24 -21.64 -1.73
CA PRO A 143 10.37 -21.38 -3.16
C PRO A 143 10.15 -22.64 -4.02
N TYR A 144 9.96 -22.44 -5.33
CA TYR A 144 9.84 -23.52 -6.32
C TYR A 144 11.15 -23.72 -7.08
N LYS A 145 11.57 -24.99 -7.17
CA LYS A 145 12.73 -25.41 -7.97
C LYS A 145 12.30 -25.76 -9.40
N LYS A 146 12.98 -25.17 -10.39
CA LYS A 146 12.68 -25.36 -11.80
C LYS A 146 12.70 -26.84 -12.19
N ASP A 147 11.80 -27.22 -13.08
CA ASP A 147 11.64 -28.57 -13.63
C ASP A 147 11.36 -29.67 -12.59
N THR A 148 10.94 -29.30 -11.37
CA THR A 148 10.45 -30.26 -10.37
C THR A 148 8.92 -30.38 -10.44
N PRO A 149 8.32 -31.57 -10.26
CA PRO A 149 6.86 -31.68 -10.27
C PRO A 149 6.23 -30.83 -9.15
N TYR A 150 5.17 -30.09 -9.47
CA TYR A 150 4.38 -29.40 -8.44
C TYR A 150 3.81 -30.42 -7.45
N LYS A 151 4.04 -30.16 -6.16
CA LYS A 151 3.52 -30.96 -5.07
C LYS A 151 2.42 -30.21 -4.35
N VAL A 152 1.20 -30.75 -4.41
CA VAL A 152 0.08 -30.27 -3.60
C VAL A 152 0.32 -30.67 -2.15
N LEU A 153 0.36 -29.69 -1.26
CA LEU A 153 0.45 -29.87 0.19
C LEU A 153 -0.95 -29.94 0.80
N TYR A 154 -1.83 -29.02 0.41
CA TYR A 154 -3.21 -28.93 0.90
C TYR A 154 -4.16 -28.76 -0.29
N PRO A 155 -5.10 -29.69 -0.52
CA PRO A 155 -6.01 -29.60 -1.66
C PRO A 155 -7.09 -28.53 -1.40
N GLY A 156 -7.36 -27.67 -2.38
CA GLY A 156 -8.37 -26.62 -2.28
C GLY A 156 -9.81 -27.12 -2.35
N ARG A 157 -10.02 -28.32 -2.90
CA ARG A 157 -11.34 -28.98 -2.89
C ARG A 157 -11.77 -29.31 -1.46
N THR A 158 -13.03 -29.06 -1.15
CA THR A 158 -13.62 -29.31 0.17
C THR A 158 -14.75 -30.32 0.10
N SER A 159 -14.94 -31.08 1.17
CA SER A 159 -16.15 -31.88 1.35
C SER A 159 -17.34 -31.00 1.76
N GLN A 160 -18.57 -31.49 1.58
CA GLN A 160 -19.76 -30.76 2.07
C GLN A 160 -19.70 -30.50 3.58
N ALA A 161 -19.08 -31.39 4.36
CA ALA A 161 -18.91 -31.19 5.80
C ALA A 161 -17.86 -30.12 6.09
N GLY A 162 -16.73 -30.13 5.38
CA GLY A 162 -15.70 -29.10 5.44
C GLY A 162 -16.25 -27.73 5.08
N PHE A 163 -16.97 -27.62 3.96
CA PHE A 163 -17.61 -26.36 3.54
C PHE A 163 -18.58 -25.83 4.60
N ARG A 164 -19.46 -26.67 5.16
CA ARG A 164 -20.38 -26.24 6.24
C ARG A 164 -19.65 -25.78 7.50
N GLN A 165 -18.55 -26.43 7.87
CA GLN A 165 -17.75 -26.00 9.02
C GLN A 165 -17.06 -24.67 8.74
N MET A 166 -16.48 -24.51 7.55
CA MET A 166 -15.84 -23.29 7.07
C MET A 166 -16.81 -22.10 7.05
N THR A 167 -18.00 -22.28 6.47
CA THR A 167 -19.02 -21.21 6.43
C THR A 167 -19.56 -20.86 7.81
N ARG A 168 -19.69 -21.86 8.71
CA ARG A 168 -20.03 -21.63 10.11
C ARG A 168 -19.00 -20.76 10.83
N VAL A 169 -17.70 -21.01 10.59
CA VAL A 169 -16.61 -20.17 11.11
C VAL A 169 -16.72 -18.75 10.54
N ALA A 170 -16.88 -18.61 9.22
CA ALA A 170 -17.07 -17.32 8.56
C ALA A 170 -18.20 -16.48 9.21
N ILE A 171 -19.37 -17.10 9.41
CA ILE A 171 -20.55 -16.44 9.98
C ILE A 171 -20.32 -16.01 11.44
N HIS A 172 -19.86 -16.93 12.29
CA HIS A 172 -19.89 -16.69 13.73
C HIS A 172 -18.65 -15.97 14.25
N GLN A 173 -17.49 -16.18 13.63
CA GLN A 173 -16.23 -15.58 14.05
C GLN A 173 -15.96 -14.24 13.36
N TYR A 174 -16.31 -14.12 12.07
CA TYR A 174 -15.88 -12.96 11.27
C TYR A 174 -17.04 -12.03 10.88
N PHE A 175 -18.14 -12.54 10.31
CA PHE A 175 -19.23 -11.67 9.83
C PHE A 175 -19.94 -10.90 10.95
N SER A 176 -19.81 -11.38 12.18
CA SER A 176 -20.32 -10.76 13.40
C SER A 176 -19.46 -9.59 13.90
N GLN A 177 -18.23 -9.44 13.40
CA GLN A 177 -17.31 -8.40 13.84
C GLN A 177 -17.79 -7.00 13.39
N PRO A 178 -17.73 -5.96 14.25
CA PRO A 178 -18.15 -4.60 13.89
C PRO A 178 -17.33 -3.96 12.75
N SER A 179 -16.08 -4.41 12.59
CA SER A 179 -15.18 -3.98 11.52
C SER A 179 -15.35 -4.79 10.22
N TYR A 180 -16.23 -5.79 10.17
CA TYR A 180 -16.46 -6.57 8.95
C TYR A 180 -17.11 -5.71 7.85
N TRP A 181 -16.55 -5.75 6.66
CA TRP A 181 -17.01 -4.98 5.50
C TRP A 181 -18.29 -5.56 4.91
N ARG A 182 -19.18 -4.67 4.45
CA ARG A 182 -20.52 -5.00 3.99
C ARG A 182 -20.85 -4.19 2.74
N ILE A 183 -21.58 -4.79 1.83
CA ILE A 183 -22.21 -4.16 0.66
C ILE A 183 -23.72 -4.28 0.84
N ASP A 184 -24.45 -3.16 0.74
CA ASP A 184 -25.90 -3.12 1.02
C ASP A 184 -26.27 -3.75 2.39
N GLY A 185 -25.40 -3.58 3.39
CA GLY A 185 -25.53 -4.14 4.74
C GLY A 185 -25.25 -5.65 4.86
N LYS A 186 -25.04 -6.38 3.76
CA LYS A 186 -24.69 -7.81 3.76
C LYS A 186 -23.18 -7.99 3.87
N PRO A 187 -22.68 -8.93 4.69
CA PRO A 187 -21.26 -9.28 4.71
C PRO A 187 -20.76 -9.60 3.29
N TYR A 188 -19.62 -9.03 2.91
CA TYR A 188 -18.95 -9.36 1.65
C TYR A 188 -18.11 -10.63 1.83
N PHE A 189 -18.30 -11.63 0.96
CA PHE A 189 -17.48 -12.84 0.94
C PHE A 189 -17.09 -13.19 -0.49
N SER A 190 -15.78 -13.20 -0.77
CA SER A 190 -15.24 -13.49 -2.10
C SER A 190 -14.78 -14.94 -2.20
N ILE A 191 -14.93 -15.55 -3.37
CA ILE A 191 -14.43 -16.89 -3.68
C ILE A 191 -13.42 -16.77 -4.82
N TYR A 192 -12.21 -17.29 -4.62
CA TYR A 192 -11.10 -17.14 -5.56
C TYR A 192 -11.23 -18.05 -6.79
N GLU A 193 -11.37 -19.37 -6.62
CA GLU A 193 -11.30 -20.36 -7.70
C GLU A 193 -12.65 -21.08 -7.90
N ILE A 194 -13.44 -20.63 -8.89
CA ILE A 194 -14.81 -21.13 -9.12
C ILE A 194 -14.83 -22.59 -9.57
N ASN A 195 -13.83 -23.06 -10.31
CA ASN A 195 -13.84 -24.44 -10.82
C ASN A 195 -13.67 -25.46 -9.68
N THR A 196 -12.85 -25.13 -8.68
CA THR A 196 -12.53 -25.92 -7.50
C THR A 196 -13.72 -25.93 -6.56
N LEU A 197 -14.43 -24.79 -6.45
CA LEU A 197 -15.74 -24.73 -5.81
C LEU A 197 -16.69 -25.72 -6.51
N MET A 198 -16.86 -25.66 -7.83
CA MET A 198 -17.76 -26.56 -8.56
C MET A 198 -17.35 -28.04 -8.45
N GLU A 199 -16.04 -28.33 -8.52
CA GLU A 199 -15.50 -29.68 -8.36
C GLU A 199 -15.73 -30.24 -6.95
N SER A 200 -15.77 -29.39 -5.92
CA SER A 200 -16.07 -29.79 -4.54
C SER A 200 -17.50 -30.35 -4.40
N PHE A 201 -18.45 -29.85 -5.18
CA PHE A 201 -19.85 -30.28 -5.14
C PHE A 201 -20.26 -31.19 -6.30
N GLY A 202 -19.47 -31.25 -7.37
CA GLY A 202 -19.65 -32.14 -8.51
C GLY A 202 -20.66 -31.68 -9.57
N SER A 203 -21.44 -30.63 -9.31
CA SER A 203 -22.33 -30.02 -10.30
C SER A 203 -22.65 -28.56 -9.98
N VAL A 204 -23.07 -27.79 -11.00
CA VAL A 204 -23.55 -26.40 -10.83
C VAL A 204 -24.73 -26.33 -9.86
N GLU A 205 -25.70 -27.26 -9.98
CA GLU A 205 -26.88 -27.32 -9.10
C GLU A 205 -26.50 -27.57 -7.64
N ALA A 206 -25.62 -28.54 -7.37
CA ALA A 206 -25.18 -28.85 -6.02
C ALA A 206 -24.36 -27.69 -5.42
N THR A 207 -23.54 -27.02 -6.24
CA THR A 207 -22.78 -25.84 -5.84
C THR A 207 -23.72 -24.69 -5.49
N ARG A 208 -24.70 -24.42 -6.35
CA ARG A 208 -25.73 -23.39 -6.12
C ARG A 208 -26.48 -23.63 -4.82
N ASN A 209 -26.92 -24.86 -4.58
CA ASN A 209 -27.60 -25.23 -3.33
C ASN A 209 -26.73 -24.99 -2.09
N ALA A 210 -25.41 -25.23 -2.17
CA ALA A 210 -24.50 -24.98 -1.06
C ALA A 210 -24.32 -23.47 -0.78
N LEU A 211 -24.23 -22.64 -1.83
CA LEU A 211 -24.15 -21.18 -1.70
C LEU A 211 -25.46 -20.57 -1.18
N ASP A 212 -26.61 -21.08 -1.62
CA ASP A 212 -27.91 -20.64 -1.11
C ASP A 212 -28.09 -21.05 0.37
N GLN A 213 -27.63 -22.25 0.75
CA GLN A 213 -27.62 -22.65 2.16
C GLN A 213 -26.71 -21.74 3.00
N PHE A 214 -25.55 -21.33 2.48
CA PHE A 214 -24.67 -20.40 3.17
C PHE A 214 -25.34 -19.04 3.42
N ARG A 215 -26.05 -18.50 2.42
CA ARG A 215 -26.88 -17.29 2.59
C ARG A 215 -27.96 -17.46 3.65
N GLU A 216 -28.61 -18.62 3.67
CA GLU A 216 -29.67 -18.91 4.63
C GLU A 216 -29.12 -19.08 6.05
N ASP A 217 -27.97 -19.74 6.21
CA ASP A 217 -27.29 -19.89 7.50
C ASP A 217 -26.87 -18.52 8.07
N ALA A 218 -26.38 -17.60 7.21
CA ALA A 218 -26.12 -16.22 7.59
C ALA A 218 -27.39 -15.51 8.10
N LYS A 219 -28.54 -15.68 7.43
CA LYS A 219 -29.82 -15.11 7.90
C LYS A 219 -30.27 -15.70 9.22
N GLN A 220 -30.12 -17.01 9.40
CA GLN A 220 -30.46 -17.70 10.65
C GLN A 220 -29.59 -17.24 11.82
N ALA A 221 -28.35 -16.81 11.55
CA ALA A 221 -27.47 -16.17 12.52
C ALA A 221 -27.80 -14.68 12.78
N GLY A 222 -28.85 -14.13 12.17
CA GLY A 222 -29.31 -12.75 12.37
C GLY A 222 -28.68 -11.71 11.43
N LEU A 223 -27.93 -12.13 10.42
CA LEU A 223 -27.39 -11.24 9.38
C LEU A 223 -28.45 -10.97 8.29
N PRO A 224 -28.36 -9.87 7.51
CA PRO A 224 -29.35 -9.56 6.47
C PRO A 224 -29.26 -10.46 5.21
N GLY A 225 -28.32 -11.42 5.20
CA GLY A 225 -27.95 -12.25 4.05
C GLY A 225 -26.44 -12.29 3.91
N LEU A 226 -25.98 -12.52 2.68
CA LEU A 226 -24.57 -12.56 2.29
C LEU A 226 -24.44 -12.00 0.87
N HIS A 227 -23.42 -11.16 0.66
CA HIS A 227 -22.99 -10.71 -0.67
C HIS A 227 -21.86 -11.63 -1.14
N LEU A 228 -22.13 -12.44 -2.16
CA LEU A 228 -21.15 -13.36 -2.74
C LEU A 228 -20.46 -12.70 -3.92
N ASN A 229 -19.13 -12.57 -3.83
CA ASN A 229 -18.29 -12.12 -4.92
C ASN A 229 -17.50 -13.29 -5.54
N ALA A 230 -17.36 -13.27 -6.85
CA ALA A 230 -16.52 -14.21 -7.59
C ALA A 230 -15.27 -13.51 -8.15
N VAL A 231 -14.09 -14.06 -7.91
CA VAL A 231 -12.89 -13.67 -8.65
C VAL A 231 -12.90 -14.37 -10.00
N ILE A 232 -12.70 -13.60 -11.09
CA ILE A 232 -12.68 -14.11 -12.46
C ILE A 232 -11.36 -13.71 -13.12
N TRP A 233 -10.75 -14.65 -13.82
CA TRP A 233 -9.60 -14.43 -14.70
C TRP A 233 -9.81 -15.02 -16.09
N GLY A 234 -9.07 -14.48 -17.07
CA GLY A 234 -9.01 -15.05 -18.43
C GLY A 234 -7.80 -15.96 -18.63
N THR A 235 -6.73 -15.75 -17.87
CA THR A 235 -5.45 -16.43 -17.99
C THR A 235 -5.02 -16.99 -16.62
N PRO A 236 -4.85 -18.32 -16.49
CA PRO A 236 -4.29 -18.93 -15.29
C PRO A 236 -2.84 -18.47 -15.06
N VAL A 237 -2.50 -18.17 -13.81
CA VAL A 237 -1.15 -17.81 -13.36
C VAL A 237 -0.60 -18.92 -12.47
N LEU A 238 -1.36 -19.35 -11.45
CA LEU A 238 -0.93 -20.47 -10.62
C LEU A 238 -1.08 -21.80 -11.37
N PRO A 239 -0.22 -22.80 -11.09
CA PRO A 239 -0.17 -24.04 -11.87
C PRO A 239 -1.48 -24.86 -11.93
N THR A 240 -2.32 -24.74 -10.90
CA THR A 240 -3.57 -25.51 -10.77
C THR A 240 -4.82 -24.72 -11.13
N GLU A 241 -4.69 -23.45 -11.48
CA GLU A 241 -5.82 -22.60 -11.88
C GLU A 241 -6.39 -23.04 -13.22
N LYS A 242 -7.71 -22.84 -13.39
CA LYS A 242 -8.42 -23.13 -14.62
C LYS A 242 -9.20 -21.90 -15.06
N THR A 243 -9.29 -21.66 -16.37
CA THR A 243 -10.18 -20.63 -16.91
C THR A 243 -11.62 -21.17 -16.90
N PRO A 244 -12.58 -20.48 -16.24
CA PRO A 244 -13.98 -20.91 -16.28
C PRO A 244 -14.52 -20.92 -17.72
N VAL A 245 -15.27 -21.97 -18.07
CA VAL A 245 -16.00 -22.03 -19.35
C VAL A 245 -17.28 -21.20 -19.21
N ASP A 246 -17.44 -20.17 -20.03
CA ASP A 246 -18.58 -19.23 -19.99
C ASP A 246 -18.79 -18.62 -18.58
N PRO A 247 -17.87 -17.76 -18.12
CA PRO A 247 -17.90 -17.24 -16.76
C PRO A 247 -19.17 -16.46 -16.45
N ALA A 248 -19.76 -15.76 -17.43
CA ALA A 248 -21.01 -15.01 -17.24
C ALA A 248 -22.17 -15.93 -16.88
N LYS A 249 -22.32 -17.05 -17.62
CA LYS A 249 -23.33 -18.05 -17.33
C LYS A 249 -23.14 -18.68 -15.95
N ILE A 250 -21.91 -19.07 -15.60
CA ILE A 250 -21.61 -19.71 -14.32
C ILE A 250 -21.88 -18.76 -13.14
N VAL A 251 -21.48 -17.49 -13.25
CA VAL A 251 -21.75 -16.44 -12.25
C VAL A 251 -23.26 -16.32 -11.98
N ASN A 252 -24.07 -16.31 -13.04
CA ASN A 252 -25.53 -16.25 -12.93
C ASN A 252 -26.14 -17.53 -12.34
N GLU A 253 -25.74 -18.71 -12.83
CA GLU A 253 -26.30 -19.99 -12.37
C GLU A 253 -25.96 -20.27 -10.90
N LEU A 254 -24.74 -19.93 -10.46
CA LEU A 254 -24.33 -20.01 -9.05
C LEU A 254 -24.88 -18.85 -8.21
N GLY A 255 -25.38 -17.80 -8.86
CA GLY A 255 -26.01 -16.65 -8.23
C GLY A 255 -25.06 -15.83 -7.40
N PHE A 256 -23.89 -15.48 -7.91
CA PHE A 256 -23.05 -14.46 -7.30
C PHE A 256 -23.72 -13.08 -7.41
N ASP A 257 -23.40 -12.18 -6.48
CA ASP A 257 -23.91 -10.81 -6.44
C ASP A 257 -22.98 -9.82 -7.14
N SER A 258 -21.69 -10.17 -7.30
CA SER A 258 -20.70 -9.39 -8.03
C SER A 258 -19.55 -10.26 -8.55
N VAL A 259 -18.74 -9.68 -9.42
CA VAL A 259 -17.48 -10.25 -9.90
C VAL A 259 -16.34 -9.23 -9.78
N THR A 260 -15.12 -9.72 -9.65
CA THR A 260 -13.90 -8.90 -9.64
C THR A 260 -12.74 -9.63 -10.31
N SER A 261 -11.57 -9.01 -10.30
CA SER A 261 -10.29 -9.65 -10.64
C SER A 261 -9.29 -9.52 -9.49
N TYR A 262 -8.24 -10.33 -9.52
CA TYR A 262 -7.19 -10.30 -8.48
C TYR A 262 -5.98 -9.46 -8.91
N VAL A 263 -5.28 -9.82 -9.99
CA VAL A 263 -4.09 -9.12 -10.51
C VAL A 263 -4.12 -9.03 -12.04
N TRP A 264 -3.49 -8.02 -12.64
CA TRP A 264 -3.59 -7.74 -14.08
C TRP A 264 -3.03 -8.83 -14.99
N ILE A 265 -2.01 -9.59 -14.56
CA ILE A 265 -1.43 -10.68 -15.38
C ILE A 265 -2.44 -11.79 -15.69
N HIS A 266 -3.51 -11.93 -14.91
CA HIS A 266 -4.64 -12.81 -15.22
C HIS A 266 -5.47 -12.39 -16.45
N HIS A 267 -5.25 -11.19 -16.95
CA HIS A 267 -6.02 -10.60 -18.05
C HIS A 267 -5.14 -10.06 -19.17
N VAL A 268 -3.86 -9.78 -18.88
CA VAL A 268 -2.91 -9.20 -19.80
C VAL A 268 -1.67 -10.10 -19.88
N PRO A 269 -1.44 -10.80 -21.00
CA PRO A 269 -0.27 -11.65 -21.16
C PRO A 269 1.00 -10.79 -21.27
N LEU A 270 2.03 -11.15 -20.50
CA LEU A 270 3.34 -10.51 -20.50
C LEU A 270 4.26 -11.26 -21.46
N ASN A 271 4.33 -10.82 -22.72
CA ASN A 271 5.10 -11.53 -23.76
C ASN A 271 6.60 -11.28 -23.66
N ASP A 272 7.00 -10.09 -23.19
CA ASP A 272 8.39 -9.70 -22.99
C ASP A 272 8.80 -9.87 -21.53
N ARG A 273 10.10 -10.13 -21.28
CA ARG A 273 10.64 -10.29 -19.92
C ARG A 273 10.23 -9.17 -19.00
N GLU A 274 10.26 -7.95 -19.50
CA GLU A 274 9.93 -6.73 -18.78
C GLU A 274 8.89 -5.97 -19.60
N THR A 275 7.67 -5.87 -19.09
CA THR A 275 6.56 -5.17 -19.77
C THR A 275 6.23 -3.88 -19.01
N ASP A 276 6.08 -2.76 -19.73
CA ASP A 276 5.82 -1.45 -19.11
C ASP A 276 4.44 -1.38 -18.44
N PHE A 277 4.40 -0.86 -17.21
CA PHE A 277 3.20 -0.71 -16.40
C PHE A 277 2.03 -0.01 -17.11
N ASN A 278 2.29 1.10 -17.81
CA ASN A 278 1.21 1.85 -18.45
C ASN A 278 0.62 1.07 -19.62
N TRP A 279 1.45 0.31 -20.34
CA TRP A 279 0.96 -0.57 -21.40
C TRP A 279 0.04 -1.65 -20.83
N VAL A 280 0.43 -2.30 -19.72
CA VAL A 280 -0.41 -3.31 -19.05
C VAL A 280 -1.71 -2.70 -18.53
N LYS A 281 -1.63 -1.52 -17.90
CA LYS A 281 -2.81 -0.74 -17.49
C LYS A 281 -3.75 -0.48 -18.67
N ASP A 282 -3.26 -0.03 -19.81
CA ASP A 282 -4.09 0.25 -20.99
C ASP A 282 -4.79 -1.02 -21.51
N GLN A 283 -4.09 -2.15 -21.54
CA GLN A 283 -4.70 -3.44 -21.88
C GLN A 283 -5.77 -3.84 -20.86
N TYR A 284 -5.51 -3.65 -19.57
CA TYR A 284 -6.46 -3.94 -18.51
C TYR A 284 -7.71 -3.03 -18.56
N MET A 285 -7.55 -1.74 -18.85
CA MET A 285 -8.68 -0.81 -19.02
C MET A 285 -9.59 -1.25 -20.18
N THR A 286 -9.00 -1.78 -21.26
CA THR A 286 -9.74 -2.40 -22.38
C THR A 286 -10.47 -3.68 -21.94
N TYR A 287 -9.83 -4.51 -21.10
CA TYR A 287 -10.50 -5.66 -20.49
C TYR A 287 -11.70 -5.23 -19.64
N TRP A 288 -11.54 -4.21 -18.79
CA TRP A 288 -12.60 -3.72 -17.92
C TRP A 288 -13.83 -3.25 -18.73
N GLU A 289 -13.66 -2.58 -19.86
CA GLU A 289 -14.79 -2.22 -20.75
C GLU A 289 -15.61 -3.43 -21.19
N ARG A 290 -14.93 -4.53 -21.53
CA ARG A 290 -15.60 -5.78 -21.88
C ARG A 290 -16.24 -6.41 -20.64
N ALA A 291 -15.52 -6.51 -19.53
CA ALA A 291 -16.02 -7.13 -18.30
C ALA A 291 -17.29 -6.44 -17.78
N ALA A 292 -17.31 -5.11 -17.78
CA ALA A 292 -18.45 -4.30 -17.32
C ALA A 292 -19.75 -4.53 -18.11
N THR A 293 -19.69 -5.14 -19.30
CA THR A 293 -20.85 -5.47 -20.13
C THR A 293 -21.08 -6.98 -20.30
N THR A 294 -20.16 -7.80 -19.78
CA THR A 294 -20.22 -9.27 -19.92
C THR A 294 -21.09 -9.92 -18.85
N PHE A 295 -21.13 -9.34 -17.64
CA PHE A 295 -21.84 -9.90 -16.49
C PHE A 295 -23.13 -9.14 -16.21
N ASP A 296 -24.18 -9.86 -15.82
CA ASP A 296 -25.46 -9.26 -15.39
C ASP A 296 -25.38 -8.68 -13.95
N VAL A 297 -24.25 -8.89 -13.28
CA VAL A 297 -23.93 -8.38 -11.94
C VAL A 297 -22.77 -7.39 -12.01
N PRO A 298 -22.62 -6.49 -11.02
CA PRO A 298 -21.54 -5.52 -10.99
C PRO A 298 -20.15 -6.18 -11.11
N TYR A 299 -19.31 -5.59 -11.96
CA TYR A 299 -17.88 -5.89 -12.02
C TYR A 299 -17.07 -4.81 -11.30
N TYR A 300 -16.38 -5.21 -10.24
CA TYR A 300 -15.46 -4.37 -9.49
C TYR A 300 -14.05 -4.52 -10.06
N PRO A 301 -13.49 -3.48 -10.71
CA PRO A 301 -12.15 -3.56 -11.29
C PRO A 301 -11.06 -3.66 -10.20
N ASN A 302 -9.88 -4.08 -10.64
CA ASN A 302 -8.67 -4.18 -9.85
C ASN A 302 -7.58 -3.24 -10.39
N LEU A 303 -6.82 -2.64 -9.48
CA LEU A 303 -5.57 -1.94 -9.76
C LEU A 303 -4.41 -2.77 -9.22
N SER A 304 -3.51 -3.24 -10.08
CA SER A 304 -2.28 -3.88 -9.64
C SER A 304 -1.19 -2.85 -9.37
N VAL A 305 -0.36 -3.06 -8.34
CA VAL A 305 0.80 -2.19 -8.07
C VAL A 305 1.99 -2.55 -8.95
N GLY A 306 2.19 -3.84 -9.21
CA GLY A 306 3.28 -4.36 -10.03
C GLY A 306 3.14 -5.87 -10.27
N TRP A 307 4.20 -6.50 -10.78
CA TRP A 307 4.30 -7.97 -10.85
C TRP A 307 5.75 -8.42 -11.04
N ASP A 308 6.22 -9.24 -10.11
CA ASP A 308 7.54 -9.87 -10.07
C ASP A 308 7.53 -11.03 -9.07
N SER A 309 7.20 -12.23 -9.56
CA SER A 309 7.18 -13.46 -8.75
C SER A 309 8.58 -14.05 -8.49
N SER A 310 9.66 -13.38 -8.89
CA SER A 310 11.01 -13.94 -8.80
C SER A 310 11.52 -14.30 -7.40
N PRO A 311 11.07 -13.69 -6.29
CA PRO A 311 11.39 -14.17 -4.94
C PRO A 311 10.93 -15.60 -4.67
N ARG A 312 9.83 -16.05 -5.29
CA ARG A 312 9.31 -17.42 -5.13
C ARG A 312 10.09 -18.45 -5.96
N ALA A 313 10.93 -18.02 -6.90
CA ALA A 313 11.80 -18.92 -7.66
C ALA A 313 13.00 -19.37 -6.81
N PHE A 314 13.44 -20.62 -7.00
CA PHE A 314 14.69 -21.08 -6.41
C PHE A 314 15.86 -20.26 -6.98
N GLN A 315 16.64 -19.64 -6.09
CA GLN A 315 17.49 -18.51 -6.46
C GLN A 315 18.72 -18.92 -7.30
N GLU A 316 19.09 -20.20 -7.32
CA GLU A 316 20.18 -20.72 -8.15
C GLU A 316 19.77 -21.07 -9.58
N ASP A 317 18.47 -21.21 -9.85
CA ASP A 317 17.98 -21.58 -11.19
C ASP A 317 18.02 -20.39 -12.15
N GLU A 318 18.09 -20.62 -13.46
CA GLU A 318 17.98 -19.55 -14.46
C GLU A 318 16.55 -18.98 -14.47
N PHE A 319 16.44 -17.65 -14.38
CA PHE A 319 15.15 -16.97 -14.44
C PHE A 319 14.70 -16.71 -15.88
N GLY A 320 13.44 -17.03 -16.19
CA GLY A 320 12.81 -16.84 -17.49
C GLY A 320 11.29 -16.99 -17.38
N ASN A 321 10.61 -17.18 -18.51
CA ASN A 321 9.16 -17.37 -18.56
C ASN A 321 8.80 -18.85 -18.79
N THR A 322 8.98 -19.69 -17.77
CA THR A 322 8.80 -21.15 -17.86
C THR A 322 7.64 -21.67 -17.01
N GLY A 323 6.76 -20.78 -16.57
CA GLY A 323 5.65 -21.08 -15.68
C GLY A 323 5.94 -20.63 -14.25
N TYR A 324 4.89 -20.43 -13.47
CA TYR A 324 4.99 -19.83 -12.15
C TYR A 324 5.94 -20.57 -11.22
N PRO A 325 6.84 -19.89 -10.47
CA PRO A 325 7.02 -18.44 -10.35
C PRO A 325 8.05 -17.84 -11.32
N PHE A 326 8.51 -18.60 -12.32
CA PHE A 326 9.34 -18.11 -13.41
C PHE A 326 8.46 -17.46 -14.47
N THR A 327 8.01 -16.24 -14.18
CA THR A 327 7.14 -15.44 -15.06
C THR A 327 7.82 -14.14 -15.48
N ASN A 328 7.33 -13.58 -16.60
CA ASN A 328 7.70 -12.23 -17.02
C ASN A 328 7.16 -11.17 -16.05
N LEU A 329 7.73 -9.97 -16.06
CA LEU A 329 7.51 -8.92 -15.05
C LEU A 329 6.70 -7.74 -15.60
N ILE A 330 6.02 -7.03 -14.70
CA ILE A 330 5.56 -5.66 -14.91
C ILE A 330 6.58 -4.71 -14.28
N VAL A 331 7.12 -3.78 -15.07
CA VAL A 331 8.16 -2.82 -14.66
C VAL A 331 7.74 -1.37 -14.92
N ASN A 332 8.57 -0.41 -14.48
CA ASN A 332 8.32 1.03 -14.61
C ASN A 332 6.98 1.45 -13.98
N ASN A 333 6.75 1.00 -12.75
CA ASN A 333 5.54 1.20 -11.95
C ASN A 333 5.78 2.10 -10.71
N PRO A 334 6.49 3.24 -10.80
CA PRO A 334 6.71 4.10 -9.64
C PRO A 334 5.37 4.70 -9.15
N PRO A 335 5.31 5.22 -7.91
CA PRO A 335 4.09 5.74 -7.30
C PRO A 335 3.29 6.74 -8.16
N GLU A 336 3.96 7.56 -8.97
CA GLU A 336 3.29 8.56 -9.82
C GLU A 336 2.45 7.90 -10.92
N ARG A 337 2.96 6.80 -11.51
CA ARG A 337 2.22 6.06 -12.55
C ARG A 337 1.08 5.25 -11.94
N PHE A 338 1.30 4.67 -10.76
CA PHE A 338 0.23 4.04 -9.98
C PHE A 338 -0.88 5.04 -9.65
N GLY A 339 -0.53 6.23 -9.16
CA GLY A 339 -1.49 7.31 -8.87
C GLY A 339 -2.25 7.80 -10.10
N ALA A 340 -1.57 7.93 -11.24
CA ALA A 340 -2.22 8.27 -12.52
C ALA A 340 -3.22 7.19 -12.97
N ALA A 341 -2.86 5.90 -12.84
CA ALA A 341 -3.76 4.80 -13.13
C ALA A 341 -4.98 4.80 -12.19
N LEU A 342 -4.76 4.99 -10.89
CA LEU A 342 -5.86 5.12 -9.91
C LEU A 342 -6.78 6.30 -10.24
N ASN A 343 -6.23 7.45 -10.63
CA ASN A 343 -7.02 8.62 -11.02
C ASN A 343 -7.96 8.31 -12.21
N GLU A 344 -7.43 7.66 -13.24
CA GLU A 344 -8.20 7.24 -14.42
C GLU A 344 -9.30 6.25 -14.04
N MET A 345 -8.99 5.27 -13.19
CA MET A 345 -9.96 4.29 -12.72
C MET A 345 -11.04 4.92 -11.84
N LEU A 346 -10.69 5.85 -10.95
CA LEU A 346 -11.65 6.60 -10.14
C LEU A 346 -12.57 7.45 -11.01
N ALA A 347 -12.02 8.15 -12.01
CA ALA A 347 -12.80 8.93 -12.96
C ALA A 347 -13.82 8.05 -13.69
N LYS A 348 -13.41 6.87 -14.14
CA LYS A 348 -14.30 5.90 -14.78
C LYS A 348 -15.35 5.33 -13.82
N ALA A 349 -14.95 4.90 -12.63
CA ALA A 349 -15.85 4.31 -11.64
C ALA A 349 -16.98 5.27 -11.24
N ARG A 350 -16.69 6.57 -11.12
CA ARG A 350 -17.67 7.63 -10.82
C ARG A 350 -18.73 7.83 -11.91
N THR A 351 -18.49 7.34 -13.13
CA THR A 351 -19.49 7.39 -14.22
C THR A 351 -20.42 6.19 -14.26
N LEU A 352 -20.12 5.13 -13.49
CA LEU A 352 -20.92 3.92 -13.48
C LEU A 352 -22.16 4.11 -12.59
N SER A 353 -23.29 3.56 -13.03
CA SER A 353 -24.58 3.65 -12.31
C SER A 353 -24.67 2.74 -11.08
N THR A 354 -23.55 2.20 -10.59
CA THR A 354 -23.50 1.35 -9.39
C THR A 354 -23.72 2.19 -8.14
N ALA A 355 -24.60 1.76 -7.24
CA ALA A 355 -24.89 2.47 -5.98
C ALA A 355 -23.65 2.62 -5.09
N GLU A 356 -22.79 1.60 -5.06
CA GLU A 356 -21.52 1.58 -4.32
C GLU A 356 -20.39 1.18 -5.30
N PRO A 357 -19.70 2.15 -5.93
CA PRO A 357 -18.56 1.85 -6.80
C PRO A 357 -17.35 1.41 -5.97
N ILE A 358 -16.71 0.31 -6.39
CA ILE A 358 -15.59 -0.31 -5.68
C ILE A 358 -14.43 -0.50 -6.66
N ILE A 359 -13.22 -0.19 -6.21
CA ILE A 359 -11.97 -0.57 -6.88
C ILE A 359 -11.19 -1.44 -5.90
N THR A 360 -10.84 -2.66 -6.31
CA THR A 360 -9.91 -3.49 -5.56
C THR A 360 -8.47 -3.13 -5.93
N ILE A 361 -7.52 -3.36 -5.02
CA ILE A 361 -6.09 -3.14 -5.27
C ILE A 361 -5.36 -4.44 -4.96
N ASN A 362 -4.56 -4.93 -5.91
CA ASN A 362 -3.58 -5.96 -5.64
C ASN A 362 -2.20 -5.29 -5.48
N CYS A 363 -1.65 -5.22 -4.27
CA CYS A 363 -2.31 -5.52 -2.99
C CYS A 363 -1.66 -4.73 -1.84
N TRP A 364 -2.08 -4.95 -0.59
CA TRP A 364 -1.41 -4.37 0.57
C TRP A 364 0.05 -4.84 0.69
N ASN A 365 0.34 -6.15 0.66
CA ASN A 365 1.62 -6.70 1.13
C ASN A 365 2.20 -7.92 0.37
N GLU A 366 1.89 -8.18 -0.89
CA GLU A 366 2.36 -9.36 -1.63
C GLU A 366 3.78 -9.11 -2.18
N TRP A 367 4.74 -9.00 -1.25
CA TRP A 367 6.14 -8.70 -1.47
C TRP A 367 6.82 -9.67 -2.45
N THR A 368 6.45 -10.94 -2.37
CA THR A 368 7.04 -12.02 -3.17
C THR A 368 6.48 -12.12 -4.59
N GLU A 369 5.45 -11.34 -4.91
CA GLU A 369 5.01 -11.07 -6.28
C GLU A 369 5.25 -9.63 -6.69
N GLY A 370 5.96 -8.85 -5.86
CA GLY A 370 6.34 -7.48 -6.18
C GLY A 370 5.16 -6.52 -6.41
N SER A 371 3.99 -6.84 -5.87
CA SER A 371 2.76 -6.06 -5.98
C SER A 371 2.26 -5.71 -4.58
N TYR A 372 2.73 -4.59 -4.01
CA TYR A 372 2.45 -4.21 -2.63
C TYR A 372 2.31 -2.69 -2.47
N LEU A 373 1.44 -2.26 -1.56
CA LEU A 373 1.30 -0.87 -1.12
C LEU A 373 2.15 -0.57 0.12
N GLU A 374 2.54 -1.60 0.87
CA GLU A 374 3.35 -1.44 2.08
C GLU A 374 4.63 -0.64 1.78
N PRO A 375 5.02 0.27 2.68
CA PRO A 375 6.17 1.13 2.43
C PRO A 375 7.46 0.36 2.26
N ASP A 376 8.25 0.75 1.27
CA ASP A 376 9.56 0.18 0.96
C ASP A 376 10.67 1.23 1.10
N THR A 377 11.93 0.78 1.12
CA THR A 377 13.09 1.67 1.25
C THR A 377 13.44 2.49 -0.01
N THR A 378 12.82 2.20 -1.15
CA THR A 378 13.00 2.90 -2.43
C THR A 378 12.01 4.05 -2.60
N HIS A 379 10.74 3.80 -2.32
CA HIS A 379 9.61 4.71 -2.53
C HIS A 379 9.05 5.30 -1.23
N GLY A 380 9.48 4.80 -0.07
CA GLY A 380 8.92 5.23 1.21
C GLY A 380 7.42 4.99 1.26
N LEU A 381 6.66 6.03 1.59
CA LEU A 381 5.19 6.01 1.60
C LEU A 381 4.57 6.31 0.22
N GLY A 382 5.37 6.42 -0.85
CA GLY A 382 4.94 7.01 -2.12
C GLY A 382 3.65 6.44 -2.70
N TYR A 383 3.45 5.11 -2.67
CA TYR A 383 2.20 4.50 -3.13
C TYR A 383 0.99 4.94 -2.30
N LEU A 384 1.13 4.98 -0.97
CA LEU A 384 0.07 5.45 -0.07
C LEU A 384 -0.20 6.95 -0.28
N GLU A 385 0.83 7.76 -0.45
CA GLU A 385 0.68 9.19 -0.76
C GLU A 385 -0.03 9.41 -2.10
N ALA A 386 0.27 8.59 -3.11
CA ALA A 386 -0.40 8.63 -4.40
C ALA A 386 -1.92 8.35 -4.29
N ILE A 387 -2.34 7.51 -3.33
CA ILE A 387 -3.77 7.26 -3.02
C ILE A 387 -4.36 8.46 -2.29
N ARG A 388 -3.72 8.93 -1.22
CA ARG A 388 -4.18 10.07 -0.41
C ARG A 388 -4.42 11.32 -1.26
N ASN A 389 -3.57 11.54 -2.25
CA ASN A 389 -3.65 12.67 -3.16
C ASN A 389 -4.89 12.64 -4.08
N GLN A 390 -5.58 11.51 -4.23
CA GLN A 390 -6.81 11.41 -5.02
C GLN A 390 -8.06 11.94 -4.30
N PHE A 391 -8.03 11.97 -2.96
CA PHE A 391 -9.19 12.27 -2.11
C PHE A 391 -9.00 13.50 -1.23
N SER A 392 -7.77 13.99 -1.11
CA SER A 392 -7.52 15.29 -0.50
C SER A 392 -8.19 16.37 -1.35
N PRO A 393 -9.00 17.28 -0.78
CA PRO A 393 -9.47 18.44 -1.51
C PRO A 393 -8.23 19.19 -1.98
N ALA A 394 -7.93 19.08 -3.27
CA ALA A 394 -6.80 19.75 -3.84
C ALA A 394 -6.93 21.23 -3.45
N LEU A 395 -5.89 21.77 -2.80
CA LEU A 395 -5.34 22.99 -3.36
C LEU A 395 -5.18 22.67 -4.84
N THR A 396 -6.11 23.17 -5.67
CA THR A 396 -6.04 23.09 -7.12
C THR A 396 -4.82 23.89 -7.56
N ASN A 397 -3.64 23.35 -7.30
CA ASN A 397 -2.50 23.51 -8.16
C ASN A 397 -2.58 22.30 -9.07
N THR A 398 -2.99 22.56 -10.31
CA THR A 398 -2.54 21.75 -11.44
C THR A 398 -1.05 21.50 -11.26
N VAL A 399 -0.67 20.31 -10.81
CA VAL A 399 0.69 19.82 -11.03
C VAL A 399 0.74 19.53 -12.52
N GLU A 400 1.10 20.55 -13.30
CA GLU A 400 1.73 20.29 -14.58
C GLU A 400 2.93 19.40 -14.26
N LEU A 401 2.95 18.18 -14.83
CA LEU A 401 4.17 17.37 -14.84
C LEU A 401 5.33 18.29 -15.24
N PRO A 402 6.43 18.35 -14.45
CA PRO A 402 7.51 19.25 -14.75
C PRO A 402 7.94 19.04 -16.19
N ALA A 403 7.91 20.13 -16.97
CA ALA A 403 8.38 20.11 -18.34
C ALA A 403 9.77 19.44 -18.38
N PRO A 404 10.07 18.61 -19.39
CA PRO A 404 11.37 17.94 -19.49
C PRO A 404 12.51 18.95 -19.29
N GLY A 405 13.43 18.64 -18.37
CA GLY A 405 14.50 19.56 -17.97
C GLY A 405 14.24 20.38 -16.70
N ALA A 406 13.16 20.17 -15.94
CA ALA A 406 13.00 20.85 -14.65
C ALA A 406 13.87 20.19 -13.57
N ILE A 407 14.57 21.02 -12.78
CA ILE A 407 15.29 20.59 -11.58
C ILE A 407 14.47 20.85 -10.32
N HIS A 408 14.60 19.97 -9.33
CA HIS A 408 13.91 20.03 -8.05
C HIS A 408 14.92 19.80 -6.90
N PRO A 409 14.91 20.64 -5.86
CA PRO A 409 15.78 20.46 -4.70
C PRO A 409 15.19 19.46 -3.69
N PHE A 410 15.99 18.48 -3.24
CA PHE A 410 15.59 17.44 -2.29
C PHE A 410 16.73 17.11 -1.31
N ASP A 411 16.47 16.23 -0.33
CA ASP A 411 17.46 15.81 0.70
C ASP A 411 18.10 17.03 1.39
N LEU A 412 17.25 17.78 2.08
CA LEU A 412 17.64 18.97 2.83
C LEU A 412 18.46 18.58 4.06
N GLN A 413 19.60 19.24 4.24
CA GLN A 413 20.50 18.98 5.36
C GLN A 413 20.92 20.25 6.05
N CYS A 414 20.95 20.22 7.37
CA CYS A 414 21.57 21.24 8.22
C CYS A 414 22.83 20.64 8.82
N GLU A 415 23.99 21.29 8.67
CA GLU A 415 25.29 20.77 9.15
C GLU A 415 25.60 19.33 8.68
N HIS A 416 25.22 19.01 7.43
CA HIS A 416 25.35 17.67 6.82
C HIS A 416 24.50 16.56 7.45
N LEU A 417 23.51 16.92 8.27
CA LEU A 417 22.58 15.99 8.90
C LEU A 417 21.16 16.28 8.40
N ALA A 418 20.37 15.22 8.24
CA ALA A 418 18.93 15.33 8.03
C ALA A 418 18.26 15.63 9.37
N ASP A 419 17.45 16.68 9.41
CA ASP A 419 16.64 17.12 10.56
C ASP A 419 17.33 17.07 11.93
N PRO A 420 18.52 17.67 12.09
CA PRO A 420 19.31 17.49 13.30
C PRO A 420 18.73 18.20 14.51
N VAL A 421 18.90 17.56 15.67
CA VAL A 421 18.59 18.13 16.98
C VAL A 421 19.88 18.55 17.68
N GLY A 422 19.91 19.76 18.22
CA GLY A 422 21.02 20.25 19.04
C GLY A 422 22.14 20.92 18.25
N ILE A 423 21.82 21.70 17.24
CA ILE A 423 22.81 22.52 16.52
C ILE A 423 23.28 23.68 17.40
N ASP A 424 24.57 23.72 17.74
CA ASP A 424 25.21 24.77 18.55
C ASP A 424 25.88 25.86 17.69
N ALA A 425 25.94 25.66 16.37
CA ALA A 425 26.45 26.64 15.42
C ALA A 425 25.54 27.87 15.37
N ALA A 426 26.09 29.05 15.63
CA ALA A 426 25.34 30.32 15.59
C ALA A 426 24.83 30.69 14.18
N GLN A 427 25.45 30.13 13.13
CA GLN A 427 25.02 30.24 11.74
C GLN A 427 25.01 28.84 11.12
N PRO A 428 23.95 28.04 11.37
CA PRO A 428 23.83 26.70 10.81
C PRO A 428 23.94 26.72 9.29
N ARG A 429 24.60 25.71 8.70
CA ARG A 429 24.88 25.64 7.27
C ARG A 429 23.95 24.67 6.57
N LEU A 430 23.25 25.17 5.57
CA LEU A 430 22.19 24.45 4.85
C LEU A 430 22.74 23.88 3.53
N SER A 431 22.33 22.66 3.20
CA SER A 431 22.69 21.96 1.95
C SER A 431 21.50 21.22 1.38
N TRP A 432 21.47 21.02 0.06
CA TRP A 432 20.44 20.23 -0.62
C TRP A 432 21.04 19.52 -1.84
N LYS A 433 20.35 18.48 -2.30
CA LYS A 433 20.61 17.81 -3.58
C LYS A 433 19.64 18.29 -4.66
N LEU A 434 19.98 18.04 -5.92
CA LEU A 434 19.17 18.39 -7.07
C LEU A 434 18.79 17.13 -7.84
N ALA A 435 17.51 16.94 -8.11
CA ALA A 435 16.98 15.93 -9.02
C ALA A 435 16.49 16.64 -10.29
N GLY A 436 16.59 16.00 -11.45
CA GLY A 436 16.07 16.55 -12.71
C GLY A 436 16.06 15.53 -13.83
N THR A 437 15.22 15.77 -14.85
CA THR A 437 15.16 14.94 -16.06
C THR A 437 16.03 15.55 -17.16
N GLY A 438 16.96 14.78 -17.73
CA GLY A 438 17.87 15.26 -18.80
C GLY A 438 19.35 15.20 -18.42
N ARG A 439 20.24 15.51 -19.38
CA ARG A 439 21.70 15.57 -19.16
C ARG A 439 22.14 16.98 -18.75
N ASP A 440 23.22 17.05 -17.99
CA ASP A 440 23.96 18.28 -17.64
C ASP A 440 23.12 19.39 -17.01
N GLN A 441 22.15 19.04 -16.15
CA GLN A 441 21.33 20.02 -15.46
C GLN A 441 22.06 20.62 -14.25
N SER A 442 22.02 21.94 -14.12
CA SER A 442 22.57 22.67 -12.98
C SER A 442 21.62 23.75 -12.47
N GLN A 443 21.74 24.13 -11.19
CA GLN A 443 21.04 25.31 -10.69
C GLN A 443 21.84 26.58 -11.03
N THR A 444 21.14 27.67 -11.37
CA THR A 444 21.74 29.00 -11.60
C THR A 444 21.43 29.99 -10.49
N ALA A 445 20.39 29.72 -9.69
CA ALA A 445 20.03 30.49 -8.51
C ALA A 445 19.29 29.64 -7.48
N PHE A 446 19.18 30.14 -6.25
CA PHE A 446 18.37 29.54 -5.19
C PHE A 446 17.68 30.62 -4.33
N GLN A 447 16.65 30.23 -3.60
CA GLN A 447 16.07 31.03 -2.52
C GLN A 447 15.73 30.10 -1.35
N ILE A 448 16.15 30.48 -0.14
CA ILE A 448 15.90 29.75 1.10
C ILE A 448 14.95 30.58 1.95
N VAL A 449 13.99 29.89 2.56
CA VAL A 449 13.08 30.46 3.56
C VAL A 449 13.18 29.64 4.83
N VAL A 450 13.29 30.30 5.98
CA VAL A 450 13.35 29.71 7.32
C VAL A 450 12.31 30.37 8.20
N ALA A 451 11.56 29.58 8.96
CA ALA A 451 10.54 30.06 9.88
C ALA A 451 10.51 29.26 11.19
N SER A 452 9.97 29.85 12.24
CA SER A 452 9.81 29.20 13.56
C SER A 452 8.65 28.19 13.61
N SER A 453 7.80 28.18 12.58
CA SER A 453 6.72 27.18 12.43
C SER A 453 6.42 26.92 10.95
N PRO A 454 5.88 25.74 10.59
CA PRO A 454 5.51 25.42 9.21
C PRO A 454 4.48 26.40 8.62
N ALA A 455 3.58 26.93 9.45
CA ALA A 455 2.53 27.87 9.03
C ALA A 455 3.09 29.21 8.50
N LEU A 456 4.31 29.58 8.91
CA LEU A 456 4.99 30.82 8.53
C LEU A 456 5.99 30.61 7.39
N LEU A 457 6.15 29.38 6.89
CA LEU A 457 7.20 29.02 5.94
C LEU A 457 6.89 29.50 4.50
N SER A 458 6.78 30.80 4.29
CA SER A 458 6.67 31.43 2.96
C SER A 458 7.46 32.75 2.90
N PRO A 459 7.93 33.19 1.73
CA PRO A 459 8.69 34.44 1.58
C PRO A 459 8.05 35.65 2.26
N GLU A 460 6.71 35.72 2.26
CA GLU A 460 5.95 36.85 2.79
C GLU A 460 5.71 36.77 4.30
N ARG A 461 5.91 35.60 4.92
CA ARG A 461 5.53 35.32 6.31
C ARG A 461 6.68 34.82 7.18
N ALA A 462 7.80 34.47 6.58
CA ALA A 462 8.94 33.91 7.27
C ALA A 462 9.51 34.89 8.30
N ASP A 463 9.50 34.45 9.54
CA ASP A 463 9.88 35.25 10.70
C ASP A 463 11.37 35.12 11.04
N LEU A 464 12.04 34.07 10.57
CA LEU A 464 13.46 33.83 10.82
C LEU A 464 14.34 34.30 9.66
N TRP A 465 14.07 33.87 8.43
CA TRP A 465 14.90 34.24 7.28
C TRP A 465 14.19 34.08 5.93
N ASP A 466 14.37 35.03 5.03
CA ASP A 466 14.24 34.83 3.59
C ASP A 466 15.53 35.33 2.94
N SER A 467 16.21 34.48 2.18
CA SER A 467 17.44 34.88 1.49
C SER A 467 17.17 35.82 0.31
N GLY A 468 15.92 35.89 -0.18
CA GLY A 468 15.65 36.35 -1.53
C GLY A 468 16.33 35.47 -2.59
N VAL A 469 16.16 35.80 -3.86
CA VAL A 469 16.80 35.05 -4.96
C VAL A 469 18.30 35.34 -4.99
N GLN A 470 19.10 34.32 -4.72
CA GLN A 470 20.56 34.34 -4.75
C GLN A 470 21.07 33.72 -6.06
N LYS A 471 21.73 34.50 -6.91
CA LYS A 471 22.35 34.01 -8.16
C LYS A 471 23.61 33.22 -7.84
N SER A 472 23.49 31.91 -7.71
CA SER A 472 24.59 30.99 -7.41
C SER A 472 24.22 29.55 -7.74
N ASP A 473 25.20 28.79 -8.20
CA ASP A 473 25.17 27.34 -8.41
C ASP A 473 25.43 26.53 -7.12
N ARG A 474 25.76 27.20 -6.01
CA ARG A 474 26.07 26.55 -4.74
C ARG A 474 24.83 25.94 -4.10
N ASN A 475 24.94 24.68 -3.70
CA ASN A 475 23.91 23.93 -2.96
C ASN A 475 24.42 23.26 -1.68
N ARG A 476 25.64 23.63 -1.25
CA ARG A 476 26.30 23.04 -0.08
C ARG A 476 26.83 24.12 0.85
N LEU A 477 26.61 23.87 2.14
CA LEU A 477 27.12 24.66 3.25
C LEU A 477 26.81 26.16 3.11
N ILE A 478 25.56 26.48 2.78
CA ILE A 478 25.05 27.85 2.72
C ILE A 478 24.79 28.33 4.16
N PRO A 479 25.57 29.30 4.69
CA PRO A 479 25.39 29.75 6.05
C PRO A 479 24.05 30.46 6.22
N TYR A 480 23.33 30.13 7.29
CA TYR A 480 22.16 30.87 7.72
C TYR A 480 22.52 32.34 7.99
N SER A 481 21.76 33.27 7.39
CA SER A 481 22.03 34.71 7.45
C SER A 481 20.80 35.52 7.90
N GLY A 482 19.87 34.88 8.60
CA GLY A 482 18.64 35.51 9.10
C GLY A 482 18.76 36.06 10.52
N ALA A 483 17.61 36.15 11.19
CA ALA A 483 17.50 36.61 12.57
C ALA A 483 18.31 35.72 13.55
N PRO A 484 18.93 36.28 14.60
CA PRO A 484 19.71 35.49 15.54
C PRO A 484 18.90 34.34 16.21
N LEU A 485 19.39 33.10 16.07
CA LEU A 485 18.80 31.90 16.65
C LEU A 485 19.22 31.72 18.11
N ARG A 486 18.60 32.49 19.01
CA ARG A 486 19.05 32.61 20.42
C ARG A 486 18.26 31.77 21.42
N THR A 487 17.20 31.11 20.99
CA THR A 487 16.30 30.38 21.89
C THR A 487 16.73 28.91 21.97
N PRO A 488 17.18 28.43 23.15
CA PRO A 488 17.42 27.01 23.41
C PRO A 488 16.23 26.14 22.99
N GLY A 489 16.48 25.06 22.24
CA GLY A 489 15.44 24.14 21.80
C GLY A 489 14.48 24.69 20.75
N GLN A 490 14.78 25.85 20.14
CA GLN A 490 13.99 26.37 19.04
C GLN A 490 14.15 25.50 17.80
N THR A 491 13.04 24.93 17.34
CA THR A 491 12.94 24.30 16.04
C THR A 491 12.79 25.35 14.95
N CYS A 492 13.60 25.22 13.91
CA CYS A 492 13.59 26.06 12.71
C CYS A 492 13.19 25.17 11.53
N PHE A 493 12.14 25.56 10.84
CA PHE A 493 11.69 24.90 9.61
C PHE A 493 12.25 25.66 8.43
N TRP A 494 12.69 24.98 7.39
CA TRP A 494 13.23 25.63 6.21
C TRP A 494 12.90 24.89 4.92
N ARG A 495 12.89 25.62 3.81
CA ARG A 495 12.75 25.06 2.48
C ARG A 495 13.53 25.89 1.46
N VAL A 496 13.80 25.30 0.31
CA VAL A 496 14.55 25.94 -0.77
C VAL A 496 13.84 25.74 -2.11
N ARG A 497 13.92 26.74 -2.98
CA ARG A 497 13.61 26.59 -4.41
C ARG A 497 14.82 27.02 -5.22
N VAL A 498 14.96 26.49 -6.43
CA VAL A 498 16.12 26.74 -7.30
C VAL A 498 15.68 27.20 -8.68
N TRP A 499 16.60 27.74 -9.47
CA TRP A 499 16.37 28.09 -10.87
C TRP A 499 17.28 27.27 -11.77
N ASP A 500 16.75 26.81 -12.90
CA ASP A 500 17.53 26.09 -13.91
C ASP A 500 18.30 27.03 -14.87
N ASP A 501 18.99 26.42 -15.84
CA ASP A 501 19.73 27.11 -16.90
C ASP A 501 18.83 27.90 -17.88
N LEU A 502 17.51 27.66 -17.85
CA LEU A 502 16.50 28.41 -18.61
C LEU A 502 15.84 29.51 -17.76
N HIS A 503 16.37 29.79 -16.58
CA HIS A 503 15.84 30.77 -15.62
C HIS A 503 14.40 30.45 -15.15
N ARG A 504 14.00 29.18 -15.16
CA ARG A 504 12.72 28.73 -14.61
C ARG A 504 12.89 28.36 -13.15
N ALA A 505 12.01 28.88 -12.29
CA ALA A 505 11.99 28.51 -10.88
C ALA A 505 11.41 27.09 -10.73
N SER A 506 12.00 26.29 -9.84
CA SER A 506 11.41 25.06 -9.34
C SER A 506 10.27 25.38 -8.39
N ASP A 507 9.44 24.38 -8.11
CA ASP A 507 8.65 24.35 -6.89
C ASP A 507 9.57 24.40 -5.67
N TRP A 508 8.99 24.76 -4.52
CA TRP A 508 9.69 24.65 -3.25
C TRP A 508 9.91 23.19 -2.90
N SER A 509 11.07 22.88 -2.31
CA SER A 509 11.29 21.60 -1.66
C SER A 509 10.27 21.35 -0.56
N GLU A 510 10.12 20.08 -0.19
CA GLU A 510 9.57 19.75 1.11
C GLU A 510 10.36 20.46 2.23
N PRO A 511 9.70 20.84 3.34
CA PRO A 511 10.37 21.44 4.48
C PRO A 511 11.33 20.45 5.15
N GLY A 512 12.53 20.91 5.46
CA GLY A 512 13.42 20.29 6.44
C GLY A 512 13.36 21.08 7.75
N GLU A 513 13.94 20.53 8.80
CA GLU A 513 14.01 21.20 10.10
C GLU A 513 15.39 21.09 10.75
N TRP A 514 15.62 21.89 11.79
CA TRP A 514 16.66 21.61 12.78
C TRP A 514 16.26 22.24 14.11
N THR A 515 16.81 21.71 15.21
CA THR A 515 16.59 22.28 16.54
C THR A 515 17.90 22.84 17.10
N MET A 516 17.86 24.07 17.61
CA MET A 516 19.02 24.72 18.24
C MET A 516 19.37 24.06 19.59
N ALA A 517 20.66 23.88 19.84
CA ALA A 517 21.16 23.45 21.14
C ALA A 517 20.79 24.46 22.24
N ALA A 518 20.77 24.00 23.48
CA ALA A 518 20.70 24.89 24.63
C ALA A 518 22.05 25.62 24.79
N VAL A 519 22.18 26.78 24.16
CA VAL A 519 23.37 27.61 24.26
C VAL A 519 23.24 28.54 25.47
N GLY A 520 23.90 28.16 26.57
CA GLY A 520 24.08 28.99 27.75
C GLY A 520 25.39 28.63 28.43
N SER A 521 26.22 29.63 28.73
CA SER A 521 27.51 29.48 29.43
C SER A 521 27.36 29.18 30.93
N GLU A 522 26.17 28.80 31.38
CA GLU A 522 25.99 28.31 32.75
C GLU A 522 26.25 26.81 32.75
N PRO A 523 27.23 26.31 33.52
CA PRO A 523 27.46 24.87 33.62
C PRO A 523 26.18 24.22 34.16
N TRP A 524 25.51 23.46 33.30
CA TRP A 524 24.44 22.56 33.69
C TRP A 524 24.93 21.68 34.85
N SER A 525 24.34 21.87 36.03
CA SER A 525 24.63 21.04 37.20
C SER A 525 23.74 19.80 37.15
N ALA A 526 24.32 18.65 36.77
CA ALA A 526 23.68 17.36 36.93
C ALA A 526 24.19 16.67 38.20
N SER A 527 23.29 16.05 38.96
CA SER A 527 23.66 15.10 40.02
C SER A 527 23.46 13.69 39.50
N TRP A 528 24.43 12.81 39.71
CA TRP A 528 24.28 11.40 39.37
C TRP A 528 23.10 10.80 40.16
N ILE A 529 22.22 10.08 39.46
CA ILE A 529 21.25 9.21 40.11
C ILE A 529 22.03 7.97 40.57
N LEU A 530 22.46 7.99 41.84
CA LEU A 530 23.07 6.82 42.49
C LEU A 530 21.96 6.01 43.17
N ALA A 531 22.00 4.68 43.01
CA ALA A 531 21.24 3.80 43.88
C ALA A 531 21.72 4.01 45.33
N PRO A 532 20.83 4.05 46.33
CA PRO A 532 21.23 4.22 47.72
C PRO A 532 21.82 2.90 48.24
N ASP A 533 23.07 2.61 47.88
CA ASP A 533 24.03 1.92 48.76
C ASP A 533 25.45 1.88 48.15
N ASP A 534 26.40 2.29 48.99
CA ASP A 534 27.83 2.51 48.82
C ASP A 534 28.65 1.47 48.02
N ARG A 535 29.19 1.89 46.85
CA ARG A 535 30.62 1.92 46.48
C ARG A 535 30.83 2.33 45.00
N PRO A 536 31.83 3.17 44.66
CA PRO A 536 32.10 3.51 43.26
C PRO A 536 32.71 2.31 42.52
N LEU A 537 32.10 1.90 41.39
CA LEU A 537 32.62 0.83 40.53
C LEU A 537 33.64 1.28 39.48
N LEU A 538 34.00 2.57 39.41
CA LEU A 538 34.99 3.07 38.44
C LEU A 538 35.87 4.16 39.06
N LYS A 539 37.19 3.96 38.97
CA LYS A 539 38.21 4.99 39.24
C LYS A 539 38.25 5.99 38.07
N GLY A 540 38.38 7.27 38.39
CA GLY A 540 38.49 8.36 37.41
C GLY A 540 39.82 8.40 36.64
N PRO A 541 39.94 9.28 35.62
CA PRO A 541 40.99 9.21 34.60
C PRO A 541 42.34 9.84 34.99
N GLU A 542 42.66 9.97 36.28
CA GLU A 542 43.95 10.53 36.73
C GLU A 542 45.01 9.47 37.11
N GLU A 543 44.75 8.18 36.86
CA GLU A 543 45.74 7.10 37.08
C GLU A 543 46.04 6.28 35.81
N PHE A 544 46.38 6.96 34.70
CA PHE A 544 47.09 6.35 33.56
C PHE A 544 48.26 7.20 33.08
#